data_AF-A0A954G4H8-F1
#
_entry.id   AF-A0A954G4H8-F1
#
_cell.length_a   1.000
_cell.length_b   1.000
_cell.length_c   1.000
_cell.angle_alpha   90.00
_cell.angle_beta   90.00
_cell.angle_gamma   90.00
#
_symmetry.space_group_name_H-M   'P 1'
#
loop_
_entity.id
_entity.type
_entity.pdbx_description
1 polymer ?
#
loop_
_entity_poly.entity_id
_entity_poly.type
_entity_poly.pdbx_seq_one_letter_code
_entity_poly.pdbx_strand_id
1 'polypeptide(L)'
;MSSRLFFSLVIALSGLFNSPLHATDWSQWRGPKRDGFVSDSSFPESLSAQSLTQVWKIPLGPGYSGPIISGDRVFVTETIDEKTEVVRALNRATGKQIWKQEWPGALS
;
A
#
# COMPACT_ATOMS: atom_id res chain seq x y z
N MET A 1 37.45 -6.69 -35.90
CA MET A 1 37.48 -7.40 -34.60
C MET A 1 36.58 -6.68 -33.57
N SER A 2 35.38 -6.23 -33.93
CA SER A 2 34.05 -6.89 -33.75
C SER A 2 33.69 -7.42 -32.34
N SER A 3 34.59 -7.47 -31.36
CA SER A 3 34.31 -8.03 -30.03
C SER A 3 34.05 -6.96 -28.95
N ARG A 4 34.64 -5.77 -29.08
CA ARG A 4 34.48 -4.70 -28.06
C ARG A 4 33.11 -4.01 -28.11
N LEU A 5 32.51 -3.89 -29.29
CA LEU A 5 31.18 -3.30 -29.49
C LEU A 5 30.04 -4.22 -29.00
N PHE A 6 30.22 -5.55 -29.09
CA PHE A 6 29.26 -6.52 -28.54
C PHE A 6 29.25 -6.50 -27.01
N PHE A 7 30.40 -6.31 -26.36
CA PHE A 7 30.49 -6.25 -24.90
C PHE A 7 29.82 -5.01 -24.30
N SER A 8 29.89 -3.86 -24.99
CA SER A 8 29.24 -2.62 -24.56
C SER A 8 27.71 -2.66 -24.68
N LEU A 9 27.17 -3.39 -25.65
CA LEU A 9 25.71 -3.54 -25.83
C LEU A 9 25.07 -4.45 -24.76
N VAL A 10 25.80 -5.44 -24.25
CA VAL A 10 25.32 -6.37 -23.21
C VAL A 10 25.23 -5.68 -21.83
N ILE A 11 26.14 -4.74 -21.52
CA ILE A 11 26.11 -3.95 -20.26
C ILE A 11 24.98 -2.91 -20.29
N ALA A 12 24.68 -2.33 -21.46
CA ALA A 12 23.57 -1.38 -21.61
C ALA A 12 22.19 -2.05 -21.46
N LEU A 13 22.06 -3.35 -21.80
CA LEU A 13 20.80 -4.08 -21.73
C LEU A 13 20.51 -4.68 -20.33
N SER A 14 21.52 -4.77 -19.45
CA SER A 14 21.38 -5.33 -18.10
C SER A 14 20.87 -4.32 -17.05
N GLY A 15 20.79 -3.04 -17.39
CA GLY A 15 20.30 -1.98 -16.48
C GLY A 15 18.77 -1.78 -16.43
N LEU A 16 17.99 -2.52 -17.24
CA LEU A 16 16.56 -2.26 -17.43
C LEU A 16 15.60 -3.07 -16.52
N PHE A 17 16.13 -3.91 -15.62
CA PHE A 17 15.30 -4.71 -14.70
C PHE A 17 15.52 -4.32 -13.23
N ASN A 18 15.47 -3.02 -12.93
CA ASN A 18 15.20 -2.60 -11.56
C ASN A 18 13.69 -2.66 -11.32
N SER A 19 13.17 -3.84 -11.00
CA SER A 19 11.87 -3.92 -10.33
C SER A 19 12.06 -3.22 -8.98
N PRO A 20 11.35 -2.12 -8.69
CA PRO A 20 11.38 -1.56 -7.35
C PRO A 20 11.02 -2.70 -6.37
N LEU A 21 11.82 -2.86 -5.32
CA LEU A 21 11.51 -3.75 -4.22
C LEU A 21 10.24 -3.20 -3.56
N HIS A 22 9.07 -3.57 -4.09
CA HIS A 22 7.81 -3.20 -3.48
C HIS A 22 7.73 -3.95 -2.16
N ALA A 23 7.62 -3.20 -1.06
CA ALA A 23 7.25 -3.78 0.22
C ALA A 23 5.99 -4.63 0.01
N THR A 24 6.05 -5.88 0.51
CA THR A 24 5.06 -6.93 0.29
C THR A 24 3.63 -6.41 0.37
N ASP A 25 2.85 -6.65 -0.68
CA ASP A 25 1.43 -6.30 -0.72
C ASP A 25 0.67 -6.98 0.43
N TRP A 26 -0.33 -6.28 0.97
CA TRP A 26 -1.23 -6.79 2.00
C TRP A 26 -2.65 -6.75 1.45
N SER A 27 -2.87 -7.50 0.37
CA SER A 27 -4.05 -7.37 -0.49
C SER A 27 -5.33 -7.98 0.08
N GLN A 28 -5.27 -8.62 1.25
CA GLN A 28 -6.39 -9.35 1.84
C GLN A 28 -6.36 -9.35 3.37
N TRP A 29 -7.49 -9.72 3.98
CA TRP A 29 -7.61 -9.86 5.43
C TRP A 29 -6.50 -10.78 5.98
N ARG A 30 -5.77 -10.26 6.98
CA ARG A 30 -4.64 -10.92 7.63
C ARG A 30 -3.45 -11.24 6.70
N GLY A 31 -3.33 -10.53 5.58
CA GLY A 31 -2.13 -10.52 4.74
C GLY A 31 -2.03 -11.71 3.78
N PRO A 32 -0.92 -11.82 3.03
CA PRO A 32 -0.76 -12.79 1.95
C PRO A 32 -0.99 -14.24 2.37
N LYS A 33 -0.60 -14.58 3.61
CA LYS A 33 -0.76 -15.93 4.19
C LYS A 33 -2.03 -16.08 5.06
N ARG A 34 -2.82 -15.02 5.25
CA ARG A 34 -4.02 -14.97 6.11
C ARG A 34 -3.77 -15.31 7.58
N ASP A 35 -2.52 -15.23 8.02
CA ASP A 35 -2.10 -15.53 9.38
C ASP A 35 -2.02 -14.26 10.25
N GLY A 36 -1.94 -13.08 9.64
CA GLY A 36 -1.75 -11.80 10.33
C GLY A 36 -0.30 -11.54 10.67
N PHE A 37 0.63 -12.25 10.05
CA PHE A 37 2.04 -12.19 10.35
C PHE A 37 2.81 -11.39 9.29
N VAL A 38 3.76 -10.58 9.74
CA VAL A 38 4.72 -9.86 8.87
C VAL A 38 6.09 -10.46 9.13
N SER A 39 6.70 -11.08 8.12
CA SER A 39 8.07 -11.58 8.20
C SER A 39 9.08 -10.45 8.00
N ASP A 40 10.26 -10.58 8.60
CA ASP A 40 11.46 -9.78 8.30
C ASP A 40 11.22 -8.26 8.30
N SER A 41 10.71 -7.72 9.40
CA SER A 41 10.54 -6.27 9.56
C SER A 41 11.28 -5.76 10.78
N SER A 42 12.00 -4.66 10.60
CA SER A 42 12.52 -3.84 11.70
C SER A 42 11.36 -3.09 12.32
N PHE A 43 10.67 -3.72 13.28
CA PHE A 43 9.67 -3.03 14.07
C PHE A 43 10.33 -2.05 15.04
N PRO A 44 9.72 -0.88 15.30
CA PRO A 44 10.18 -0.01 16.36
C PRO A 44 10.01 -0.71 17.72
N GLU A 45 10.93 -0.46 18.65
CA GLU A 45 10.84 -0.99 20.02
C GLU A 45 9.63 -0.44 20.80
N SER A 46 9.09 0.71 20.38
CA SER A 46 7.89 1.29 20.96
C SER A 46 7.08 2.08 19.93
N LEU A 47 5.80 2.30 20.22
CA LEU A 47 4.90 3.14 19.41
C LEU A 47 4.87 4.61 19.90
N SER A 48 5.90 5.05 20.63
CA SER A 48 5.95 6.42 21.12
C SER A 48 6.21 7.41 19.98
N ALA A 49 5.89 8.68 20.21
CA ALA A 49 6.17 9.75 19.25
C ALA A 49 7.68 9.94 18.98
N GLN A 50 8.56 9.43 19.85
CA GLN A 50 10.01 9.45 19.64
C GLN A 50 10.47 8.34 18.68
N SER A 51 9.78 7.20 18.68
CA SER A 51 10.12 6.02 17.87
C SER A 51 9.41 6.00 16.52
N LEU A 52 8.28 6.69 16.38
CA LEU A 52 7.47 6.73 15.17
C LEU A 52 7.12 8.16 14.76
N THR A 53 7.34 8.47 13.48
CA THR A 53 6.87 9.71 12.85
C THR A 53 5.58 9.42 12.07
N GLN A 54 4.53 10.19 12.35
CA GLN A 54 3.29 10.11 11.56
C GLN A 54 3.53 10.69 10.16
N VAL A 55 3.42 9.85 9.13
CA VAL A 55 3.60 10.27 7.72
C VAL A 55 2.35 10.97 7.20
N TRP A 56 1.17 10.40 7.44
CA TRP A 56 -0.12 10.99 7.11
C TRP A 56 -1.23 10.40 7.97
N LYS A 57 -2.36 11.12 8.03
CA LYS A 57 -3.59 10.70 8.70
C LYS A 57 -4.77 11.31 7.96
N ILE A 58 -5.84 10.54 7.79
CA ILE A 58 -7.11 11.04 7.26
C ILE A 58 -8.26 10.67 8.21
N PRO A 59 -9.32 11.49 8.31
CA PRO A 59 -10.56 11.08 8.95
C PRO A 59 -11.30 10.07 8.06
N LEU A 60 -11.95 9.09 8.69
CA LEU A 60 -12.89 8.15 8.07
C LEU A 60 -14.12 8.03 8.98
N GLY A 61 -15.29 7.82 8.40
CA GLY A 61 -16.49 7.39 9.10
C GLY A 61 -16.39 5.95 9.63
N PRO A 62 -17.46 5.42 10.23
CA PRO A 62 -17.51 4.06 10.73
C PRO A 62 -17.18 3.03 9.63
N GLY A 63 -16.52 1.93 10.00
CA GLY A 63 -16.15 0.85 9.07
C GLY A 63 -15.71 -0.40 9.82
N TYR A 64 -15.99 -1.59 9.28
CA TYR A 64 -15.53 -2.88 9.86
C TYR A 64 -14.24 -3.41 9.24
N SER A 65 -13.88 -2.94 8.03
CA SER A 65 -12.70 -3.47 7.33
C SER A 65 -11.40 -2.87 7.87
N GLY A 66 -10.34 -3.68 7.89
CA GLY A 66 -8.98 -3.17 8.00
C GLY A 66 -8.46 -2.69 6.65
N PRO A 67 -7.48 -1.77 6.61
CA PRO A 67 -6.87 -1.34 5.36
C PRO A 67 -6.17 -2.50 4.66
N ILE A 68 -6.26 -2.54 3.33
CA ILE A 68 -5.45 -3.42 2.48
C ILE A 68 -4.51 -2.59 1.60
N ILE A 69 -3.38 -3.19 1.21
CA ILE A 69 -2.36 -2.52 0.39
C ILE A 69 -2.14 -3.33 -0.88
N SER A 70 -2.15 -2.64 -2.03
CA SER A 70 -1.59 -3.18 -3.26
C SER A 70 -0.78 -2.13 -4.00
N GLY A 71 0.50 -2.43 -4.21
CA GLY A 71 1.47 -1.52 -4.81
C GLY A 71 1.60 -0.20 -4.05
N ASP A 72 1.26 0.89 -4.73
CA ASP A 72 1.31 2.26 -4.22
C ASP A 72 -0.01 2.76 -3.62
N ARG A 73 -0.97 1.84 -3.37
CA ARG A 73 -2.32 2.18 -2.92
C ARG A 73 -2.68 1.51 -1.60
N VAL A 74 -3.39 2.27 -0.78
CA VAL A 74 -4.10 1.80 0.42
C VAL A 74 -5.58 1.86 0.14
N PHE A 75 -6.31 0.78 0.41
CA PHE A 75 -7.76 0.73 0.25
C PHE A 75 -8.42 0.63 1.61
N VAL A 76 -9.48 1.42 1.80
CA VAL A 76 -10.27 1.50 3.03
C VAL A 76 -11.74 1.58 2.69
N THR A 77 -12.58 1.16 3.63
CA THR A 77 -14.04 1.32 3.56
C THR A 77 -14.54 2.19 4.71
N GLU A 78 -15.60 2.95 4.46
CA GLU A 78 -16.34 3.67 5.49
C GLU A 78 -17.82 3.80 5.10
N THR A 79 -18.65 4.06 6.10
CA THR A 79 -20.04 4.52 5.93
C THR A 79 -20.12 5.99 6.27
N ILE A 80 -20.75 6.78 5.41
CA ILE A 80 -20.99 8.20 5.60
C ILE A 80 -22.49 8.41 5.85
N ASP A 81 -22.79 9.19 6.90
CA ASP A 81 -24.15 9.59 7.31
C ASP A 81 -25.15 8.43 7.43
N GLU A 82 -24.65 7.24 7.81
CA GLU A 82 -25.44 6.01 7.97
C GLU A 82 -26.26 5.62 6.72
N LYS A 83 -25.83 6.04 5.53
CA LYS A 83 -26.60 5.89 4.29
C LYS A 83 -25.76 5.62 3.04
N THR A 84 -24.47 5.90 3.08
CA THR A 84 -23.57 5.73 1.94
C THR A 84 -22.36 4.90 2.32
N GLU A 85 -22.18 3.75 1.67
CA GLU A 85 -20.95 2.97 1.75
C GLU A 85 -19.94 3.51 0.74
N VAL A 86 -18.68 3.65 1.17
CA VAL A 86 -17.60 4.20 0.35
C VAL A 86 -16.37 3.29 0.42
N VAL A 87 -15.81 2.98 -0.75
CA VAL A 87 -14.45 2.45 -0.91
C VAL A 87 -13.56 3.56 -1.41
N ARG A 88 -12.43 3.79 -0.76
CA ARG A 88 -11.40 4.73 -1.22
C ARG A 88 -10.13 4.01 -1.59
N ALA A 89 -9.48 4.49 -2.65
CA ALA A 89 -8.06 4.22 -2.90
C ALA A 89 -7.26 5.48 -2.57
N LEU A 90 -6.27 5.33 -1.70
CA LEU A 90 -5.39 6.38 -1.23
C LEU A 90 -3.97 6.11 -1.73
N ASN A 91 -3.25 7.16 -2.08
CA ASN A 91 -1.83 7.07 -2.35
C ASN A 91 -1.09 6.70 -1.06
N ARG A 92 -0.35 5.58 -1.08
CA ARG A 92 0.32 5.00 0.09
C ARG A 92 1.33 5.94 0.76
N ALA A 93 2.02 6.76 -0.02
CA ALA A 93 3.06 7.65 0.50
C ALA A 93 2.47 8.93 1.12
N THR A 94 1.32 9.40 0.64
CA THR A 94 0.80 10.74 0.98
C THR A 94 -0.56 10.75 1.67
N GLY A 95 -1.29 9.63 1.65
CA GLY A 95 -2.67 9.54 2.12
C GLY A 95 -3.69 10.27 1.23
N LYS A 96 -3.27 10.90 0.14
CA LYS A 96 -4.19 11.60 -0.78
C LYS A 96 -5.09 10.61 -1.49
N GLN A 97 -6.39 10.89 -1.54
CA GLN A 97 -7.34 10.09 -2.31
C GLN A 97 -6.97 10.14 -3.80
N ILE A 98 -6.84 8.96 -4.39
CA ILE A 98 -6.69 8.78 -5.85
C ILE A 98 -8.08 8.69 -6.48
N TRP A 99 -8.94 7.83 -5.92
CA TRP A 99 -10.33 7.68 -6.34
C TRP A 99 -11.19 7.18 -5.17
N LYS A 100 -12.51 7.30 -5.32
CA LYS A 100 -13.49 6.65 -4.46
C LYS A 100 -14.63 6.07 -5.30
N GLN A 101 -15.26 5.03 -4.78
CA GLN A 101 -16.51 4.49 -5.28
C GLN A 101 -17.50 4.45 -4.13
N GLU A 102 -18.76 4.78 -4.40
CA GLU A 102 -19.82 4.87 -3.40
C GLU A 102 -21.12 4.26 -3.89
N TRP A 103 -21.94 3.79 -2.94
CA TRP A 103 -23.27 3.25 -3.19
C TRP A 103 -24.18 3.43 -1.96
N PRO A 104 -25.51 3.43 -2.14
CA PRO A 104 -26.45 3.45 -1.03
C PRO A 104 -26.28 2.20 -0.16
N GLY A 105 -26.13 2.40 1.15
CA GLY A 105 -25.92 1.33 2.11
C GLY A 105 -25.47 1.87 3.46
N ALA A 106 -25.68 1.08 4.50
CA ALA A 106 -25.27 1.45 5.84
C ALA A 106 -24.76 0.22 6.57
N LEU A 107 -23.77 0.42 7.44
CA LEU A 107 -23.47 -0.54 8.48
C LEU A 107 -24.71 -0.69 9.37
N SER A 108 -25.14 -1.95 9.52
CA SER A 108 -26.28 -2.35 10.36
C SER A 108 -25.95 -2.34 11.85
#